data_AF-A0A7C3TXK1-F1
#
_entry.id   AF-A0A7C3TXK1-F1
#
_cell.length_a   1.000
_cell.length_b   1.000
_cell.length_c   1.000
_cell.angle_alpha   90.00
_cell.angle_beta   90.00
_cell.angle_gamma   90.00
#
_symmetry.space_group_name_H-M   'P 1'
#
loop_
_entity.id
_entity.type
_entity.pdbx_description
1 polymer ?
#
loop_
_entity_poly.entity_id
_entity_poly.type
_entity_poly.pdbx_seq_one_letter_code
_entity_poly.pdbx_strand_id
1 'polypeptide(L)'
;MPSTEQTSNRKMEILVIGPEPPCVRCLNTHRFAAEVARQIAGDSIEVRRVVLNSDDAQKYGWVEGGHDIAKREKVKVDVNKLINLVGEAEALKQDKESRDELLEDKLGQIDEVLAPLIQKAEAIGSLMTPVLVINGKVKSSGYVPRKEQIREWILNELGGK
;
A
#
# COMPACT_ATOMS: atom_id res chain seq x y z
N MET A 1 -11.99 45.91 5.99
CA MET A 1 -12.71 44.73 6.53
C MET A 1 -12.01 43.49 5.99
N PRO A 2 -11.58 42.57 6.86
CA PRO A 2 -10.58 41.56 6.52
C PRO A 2 -11.20 40.46 5.67
N SER A 3 -10.56 40.18 4.54
CA SER A 3 -10.81 38.99 3.74
C SER A 3 -10.28 37.79 4.54
N THR A 4 -11.18 36.88 4.86
CA THR A 4 -10.94 35.63 5.56
C THR A 4 -9.87 34.81 4.84
N GLU A 5 -8.68 34.82 5.42
CA GLU A 5 -7.60 33.90 5.11
C GLU A 5 -8.09 32.49 5.48
N GLN A 6 -8.54 31.73 4.48
CA GLN A 6 -8.79 30.31 4.63
C GLN A 6 -7.44 29.65 4.88
N THR A 7 -7.05 29.53 6.14
CA THR A 7 -6.04 28.58 6.58
C THR A 7 -6.64 27.19 6.37
N SER A 8 -6.54 26.71 5.14
CA SER A 8 -6.78 25.31 4.83
C SER A 8 -5.74 24.54 5.63
N ASN A 9 -6.19 23.96 6.75
CA ASN A 9 -5.44 22.98 7.50
C ASN A 9 -5.32 21.75 6.60
N ARG A 10 -4.40 21.80 5.61
CA ARG A 10 -4.17 20.71 4.67
C ARG A 10 -3.54 19.56 5.45
N LYS A 11 -4.40 18.68 5.93
CA LYS A 11 -3.98 17.37 6.40
C LYS A 11 -3.26 16.67 5.26
N MET A 12 -2.12 16.06 5.56
CA MET A 12 -1.46 15.18 4.61
C MET A 12 -2.37 13.99 4.33
N GLU A 13 -2.44 13.57 3.08
CA GLU A 13 -3.28 12.44 2.67
C GLU A 13 -2.41 11.25 2.29
N ILE A 14 -2.78 10.07 2.81
CA ILE A 14 -2.22 8.78 2.41
C ILE A 14 -3.36 7.91 1.88
N LEU A 15 -3.22 7.43 0.65
CA LEU A 15 -4.17 6.50 0.04
C LEU A 15 -3.51 5.15 -0.15
N VAL A 16 -4.24 4.09 0.20
CA VAL A 16 -3.88 2.71 -0.13
C VAL A 16 -4.89 2.18 -1.12
N ILE A 17 -4.45 1.99 -2.36
CA ILE A 17 -5.30 1.50 -3.45
C ILE A 17 -5.20 -0.03 -3.50
N GLY A 18 -6.36 -0.69 -3.46
CA GLY A 18 -6.47 -2.15 -3.44
C GLY A 18 -7.83 -2.65 -3.93
N PRO A 19 -8.02 -3.98 -4.04
CA PRO A 19 -9.32 -4.57 -4.33
C PRO A 19 -10.25 -4.50 -3.11
N GLU A 20 -11.54 -4.69 -3.36
CA GLU A 20 -12.57 -4.92 -2.32
C GLU A 20 -13.22 -6.28 -2.60
N PRO A 21 -13.15 -7.27 -1.67
CA PRO A 21 -12.51 -7.22 -0.36
C PRO A 21 -10.97 -7.11 -0.42
N PRO A 22 -10.32 -6.49 0.59
CA PRO A 22 -8.88 -6.30 0.60
C PRO A 22 -8.14 -7.63 0.84
N CYS A 23 -7.05 -7.85 0.11
CA CYS A 23 -6.14 -8.96 0.37
C CYS A 23 -5.21 -8.65 1.57
N VAL A 24 -4.49 -9.68 2.05
CA VAL A 24 -3.54 -9.57 3.18
C VAL A 24 -2.50 -8.46 2.98
N ARG A 25 -2.07 -8.22 1.74
CA ARG A 25 -1.05 -7.21 1.39
C ARG A 25 -1.64 -5.80 1.53
N CYS A 26 -2.77 -5.54 0.88
CA CYS A 26 -3.44 -4.23 0.92
C CYS A 26 -3.88 -3.85 2.34
N LEU A 27 -4.39 -4.83 3.10
CA LEU A 27 -4.77 -4.61 4.50
C LEU A 27 -3.56 -4.19 5.35
N ASN A 28 -2.42 -4.86 5.17
CA ASN A 28 -1.22 -4.55 5.95
C ASN A 28 -0.55 -3.25 5.52
N THR A 29 -0.52 -2.92 4.22
CA THR A 29 -0.06 -1.59 3.77
C THR A 29 -0.86 -0.47 4.43
N HIS A 30 -2.19 -0.59 4.48
CA HIS A 30 -3.04 0.37 5.18
C HIS A 30 -2.79 0.40 6.69
N ARG A 31 -2.68 -0.77 7.33
CA ARG A 31 -2.38 -0.87 8.77
C ARG A 31 -1.07 -0.18 9.12
N PHE A 32 0.01 -0.51 8.40
CA PHE A 32 1.32 0.08 8.61
C PHE A 32 1.32 1.59 8.38
N ALA A 33 0.69 2.06 7.30
CA ALA A 33 0.54 3.49 7.04
C ALA A 33 -0.22 4.22 8.15
N ALA A 34 -1.34 3.66 8.61
CA ALA A 34 -2.15 4.24 9.68
C ALA A 34 -1.42 4.28 11.04
N GLU A 35 -0.68 3.22 11.38
CA GLU A 35 0.11 3.14 12.61
C GLU A 35 1.25 4.16 12.59
N VAL A 36 2.01 4.21 11.50
CA VAL A 36 3.13 5.16 11.34
C VAL A 36 2.64 6.60 11.32
N ALA A 37 1.56 6.90 10.59
CA ALA A 37 0.94 8.22 10.55
C ALA A 37 0.53 8.68 11.96
N ARG A 38 -0.10 7.79 12.74
CA ARG A 38 -0.50 8.08 14.13
C ARG A 38 0.69 8.38 15.02
N GLN A 39 1.79 7.64 14.87
CA GLN A 39 3.01 7.84 15.66
C GLN A 39 3.73 9.16 15.33
N ILE A 40 3.64 9.66 14.10
CA ILE A 40 4.38 10.85 13.65
C ILE A 40 3.59 12.13 13.91
N ALA A 41 2.35 12.21 13.44
CA ALA A 41 1.60 13.48 13.43
C ALA A 41 0.11 13.34 13.81
N GLY A 42 -0.30 12.16 14.30
CA GLY A 42 -1.65 11.92 14.79
C GLY A 42 -2.73 12.30 13.77
N ASP A 43 -3.66 13.16 14.17
CA ASP A 43 -4.82 13.58 13.38
C ASP A 43 -4.50 14.53 12.21
N SER A 44 -3.22 14.89 12.02
CA SER A 44 -2.76 15.74 10.92
C SER A 44 -2.55 14.96 9.61
N ILE A 45 -2.60 13.63 9.66
CA ILE A 45 -2.48 12.75 8.50
C ILE A 45 -3.75 11.92 8.39
N GLU A 46 -4.39 11.95 7.23
CA GLU A 46 -5.54 11.11 6.92
C GLU A 46 -5.09 9.91 6.09
N VAL A 47 -5.42 8.70 6.54
CA VAL A 47 -5.12 7.45 5.83
C VAL A 47 -6.42 6.80 5.38
N ARG A 48 -6.59 6.61 4.07
CA ARG A 48 -7.81 6.02 3.48
C ARG A 48 -7.50 4.83 2.59
N ARG A 49 -8.46 3.92 2.46
CA ARG A 49 -8.47 2.88 1.43
C ARG A 49 -9.25 3.35 0.21
N VAL A 50 -8.74 3.04 -0.97
CA VAL A 50 -9.36 3.37 -2.24
C VAL A 50 -9.49 2.08 -3.06
N VAL A 51 -10.66 1.87 -3.67
CA VAL A 51 -10.90 0.69 -4.51
C VAL A 51 -10.24 0.91 -5.87
N LEU A 52 -9.50 -0.07 -6.38
CA LEU A 52 -8.70 0.05 -7.61
C LEU A 52 -9.46 0.47 -8.87
N ASN A 53 -10.78 0.22 -8.93
CA ASN A 53 -11.64 0.60 -10.06
C ASN A 53 -12.38 1.94 -9.87
N SER A 54 -12.07 2.70 -8.81
CA SER A 54 -12.68 4.00 -8.55
C SER A 54 -12.00 5.13 -9.34
N ASP A 55 -12.73 6.21 -9.57
CA ASP A 55 -12.19 7.43 -10.19
C ASP A 55 -10.99 7.99 -9.41
N ASP A 56 -10.97 7.82 -8.08
CA ASP A 56 -9.86 8.22 -7.23
C ASP A 56 -8.59 7.42 -7.51
N ALA A 57 -8.71 6.12 -7.78
CA ALA A 57 -7.56 5.28 -8.13
C ALA A 57 -6.99 5.63 -9.51
N GLN A 58 -7.88 5.86 -10.48
CA GLN A 58 -7.49 6.10 -11.88
C GLN A 58 -6.69 7.41 -12.07
N LYS A 59 -6.80 8.37 -11.15
CA LYS A 59 -5.98 9.60 -11.12
C LYS A 59 -4.48 9.32 -11.09
N TYR A 60 -4.07 8.16 -10.59
CA TYR A 60 -2.67 7.78 -10.41
C TYR A 60 -2.13 6.89 -11.52
N GLY A 61 -2.98 6.47 -12.45
CA GLY A 61 -2.64 5.57 -13.55
C GLY A 61 -3.56 4.37 -13.62
N TRP A 62 -3.20 3.42 -14.48
CA TRP A 62 -3.90 2.16 -14.61
C TRP A 62 -3.55 1.25 -13.42
N VAL A 63 -4.50 0.96 -12.54
CA VAL A 63 -4.28 0.13 -11.34
C VAL A 63 -4.96 -1.22 -11.49
N GLU A 64 -4.25 -2.30 -11.15
CA GLU A 64 -4.79 -3.66 -11.28
C GLU A 64 -4.42 -4.61 -10.14
N GLY A 65 -5.27 -5.63 -9.94
CA GLY A 65 -4.99 -6.74 -9.07
C GLY A 65 -4.00 -7.73 -9.70
N GLY A 66 -3.12 -8.31 -8.89
CA GLY A 66 -2.19 -9.35 -9.37
C GLY A 66 -2.90 -10.56 -10.01
N HIS A 67 -4.13 -10.87 -9.57
CA HIS A 67 -4.96 -11.92 -10.18
C HIS A 67 -5.32 -11.62 -11.64
N ASP A 68 -5.74 -10.37 -11.93
CA ASP A 68 -6.14 -9.95 -13.27
C ASP A 68 -4.95 -9.93 -14.23
N ILE A 69 -3.80 -9.45 -13.75
CA ILE A 69 -2.52 -9.48 -14.48
C ILE A 69 -2.12 -10.93 -14.78
N ALA A 70 -2.13 -11.82 -13.78
CA ALA A 70 -1.76 -13.22 -13.95
C ALA A 70 -2.62 -13.90 -15.02
N LYS A 71 -3.93 -13.65 -15.00
CA LYS A 71 -4.89 -14.22 -15.95
C LYS A 71 -4.69 -13.68 -17.36
N ARG A 72 -4.60 -12.35 -17.53
CA ARG A 72 -4.48 -11.72 -18.86
C ARG A 72 -3.13 -12.02 -19.50
N GLU A 73 -2.06 -11.84 -18.74
CA GLU A 73 -0.67 -11.96 -19.22
C GLU A 73 -0.12 -13.38 -19.13
N LYS A 74 -0.93 -14.33 -18.64
CA LYS A 74 -0.60 -15.76 -18.48
C LYS A 74 0.71 -15.99 -17.70
N VAL A 75 0.97 -15.13 -16.72
CA VAL A 75 2.14 -15.23 -15.85
C VAL A 75 1.90 -16.34 -14.83
N LYS A 76 2.86 -17.25 -14.72
CA LYS A 76 2.83 -18.34 -13.74
C LYS A 76 3.50 -17.88 -12.45
N VAL A 77 2.84 -18.12 -11.34
CA VAL A 77 3.37 -17.94 -9.98
C VAL A 77 3.24 -19.26 -9.22
N ASP A 78 4.08 -19.46 -8.22
CA ASP A 78 3.99 -20.62 -7.33
C ASP A 78 2.81 -20.43 -6.36
N VAL A 79 1.64 -20.88 -6.78
CA VAL A 79 0.38 -20.74 -6.03
C VAL A 79 0.44 -21.47 -4.68
N ASN A 80 1.10 -22.62 -4.62
CA ASN A 80 1.20 -23.40 -3.38
C ASN A 80 2.05 -22.66 -2.35
N LYS A 81 3.21 -22.14 -2.77
CA LYS A 81 4.05 -21.30 -1.92
C LYS A 81 3.31 -20.03 -1.49
N LEU A 82 2.56 -19.40 -2.41
CA LEU A 82 1.76 -18.20 -2.10
C LEU A 82 0.70 -18.48 -1.03
N ILE A 83 -0.08 -19.56 -1.18
CA ILE A 83 -1.13 -19.93 -0.21
C ILE A 83 -0.53 -20.15 1.18
N ASN A 84 0.58 -20.87 1.27
CA ASN A 84 1.24 -21.14 2.55
C ASN A 84 1.70 -19.83 3.23
N LEU A 85 2.38 -18.96 2.48
CA LEU A 85 2.87 -17.69 3.02
C LEU A 85 1.73 -16.75 3.44
N VAL A 86 0.64 -16.70 2.68
CA VAL A 86 -0.55 -15.92 3.04
C VAL A 86 -1.17 -16.45 4.33
N GLY A 87 -1.33 -17.77 4.47
CA GLY A 87 -1.84 -18.37 5.71
C GLY A 87 -0.97 -18.08 6.92
N GLU A 88 0.35 -18.16 6.77
CA GLU A 88 1.31 -17.78 7.82
C GLU A 88 1.17 -16.30 8.19
N ALA A 89 1.13 -15.40 7.20
CA ALA A 89 0.96 -13.96 7.44
C ALA A 89 -0.37 -13.62 8.13
N GLU A 90 -1.45 -14.33 7.82
CA GLU A 90 -2.73 -14.15 8.50
C GLU A 90 -2.72 -14.63 9.95
N ALA A 91 -2.02 -15.73 10.24
CA ALA A 91 -1.84 -16.21 11.61
C ALA A 91 -1.04 -15.23 12.49
N LEU A 92 -0.11 -14.46 11.88
CA LEU A 92 0.68 -13.45 12.60
C LEU A 92 -0.15 -12.23 13.06
N LYS A 93 -1.31 -11.96 12.44
CA LYS A 93 -2.13 -10.77 12.75
C LYS A 93 -2.77 -10.78 14.14
N GLN A 94 -2.79 -11.92 14.84
CA GLN A 94 -3.53 -12.07 16.09
C GLN A 94 -2.80 -11.53 17.33
N ASP A 95 -1.52 -11.16 17.23
CA ASP A 95 -0.71 -10.69 18.37
C ASP A 95 -0.02 -9.35 18.05
N LYS A 96 -0.44 -8.27 18.71
CA LYS A 96 -0.48 -6.91 18.13
C LYS A 96 0.81 -6.10 18.12
N GLU A 97 1.85 -6.45 18.88
CA GLU A 97 3.07 -5.61 18.95
C GLU A 97 4.38 -6.40 18.85
N SER A 98 4.40 -7.70 19.15
CA SER A 98 5.65 -8.48 19.20
C SER A 98 6.05 -9.15 17.88
N ARG A 99 5.19 -9.10 16.85
CA ARG A 99 5.37 -9.90 15.62
C ARG A 99 5.34 -9.11 14.31
N ASP A 100 5.41 -7.77 14.37
CA ASP A 100 5.37 -6.97 13.15
C ASP A 100 6.58 -7.20 12.25
N GLU A 101 7.79 -7.36 12.80
CA GLU A 101 8.98 -7.69 12.01
C GLU A 101 8.82 -9.03 11.27
N LEU A 102 8.32 -10.06 11.97
CA LEU A 102 8.01 -11.36 11.34
C LEU A 102 6.95 -11.24 10.24
N LEU A 103 5.96 -10.37 10.44
CA LEU A 103 4.91 -10.15 9.45
C LEU A 103 5.43 -9.37 8.24
N GLU A 104 6.27 -8.36 8.44
CA GLU A 104 6.96 -7.66 7.35
C GLU A 104 7.80 -8.63 6.52
N ASP A 105 8.57 -9.50 7.16
CA ASP A 105 9.36 -10.52 6.47
C ASP A 105 8.48 -11.49 5.68
N LYS A 106 7.33 -11.90 6.23
CA LYS A 106 6.38 -12.76 5.52
C LYS A 106 5.73 -12.07 4.33
N LEU A 107 5.38 -10.80 4.46
CA LEU A 107 4.85 -10.00 3.36
C LEU A 107 5.92 -9.82 2.26
N GLY A 108 7.18 -9.62 2.62
CA GLY A 108 8.30 -9.61 1.69
C GLY A 108 8.46 -10.93 0.93
N GLN A 109 8.36 -12.07 1.61
CA GLN A 109 8.38 -13.40 0.96
C GLN A 109 7.20 -13.60 -0.02
N ILE A 110 6.03 -13.05 0.30
CA ILE A 110 4.89 -13.04 -0.63
C ILE A 110 5.22 -12.19 -1.86
N ASP A 111 5.82 -11.02 -1.66
CA ASP A 111 6.20 -10.12 -2.75
C ASP A 111 7.27 -10.75 -3.66
N GLU A 112 8.23 -11.51 -3.13
CA GLU A 112 9.18 -12.29 -3.92
C GLU A 112 8.51 -13.32 -4.83
N VAL A 113 7.49 -14.02 -4.32
CA VAL A 113 6.71 -14.99 -5.12
C VAL A 113 5.92 -14.29 -6.23
N LEU A 114 5.45 -13.06 -5.95
CA LEU A 114 4.69 -12.25 -6.89
C LEU A 114 5.59 -11.39 -7.80
N ALA A 115 6.91 -11.41 -7.64
CA ALA A 115 7.85 -10.61 -8.43
C ALA A 115 7.65 -10.70 -9.96
N PRO A 116 7.35 -11.88 -10.54
CA PRO A 116 7.03 -11.96 -11.97
C PRO A 116 5.81 -11.13 -12.39
N LEU A 117 4.81 -11.01 -11.51
CA LEU A 117 3.62 -10.18 -11.75
C LEU A 117 3.94 -8.69 -11.58
N ILE A 118 4.76 -8.33 -10.59
CA ILE A 118 5.24 -6.95 -10.39
C ILE A 118 5.96 -6.46 -11.63
N GLN A 119 6.97 -7.22 -12.08
CA GLN A 119 7.76 -6.90 -13.28
C GLN A 119 6.88 -6.82 -14.52
N LYS A 120 5.88 -7.71 -14.63
CA LYS A 120 4.95 -7.69 -15.75
C LYS A 120 4.04 -6.47 -15.72
N ALA A 121 3.56 -6.06 -14.54
CA ALA A 121 2.76 -4.85 -14.36
C ALA A 121 3.55 -3.60 -14.81
N GLU A 122 4.79 -3.48 -14.35
CA GLU A 122 5.70 -2.40 -14.75
C GLU A 122 5.92 -2.38 -16.27
N ALA A 123 6.19 -3.54 -16.87
CA ALA A 123 6.44 -3.66 -18.31
C ALA A 123 5.24 -3.25 -19.18
N ILE A 124 4.01 -3.36 -18.66
CA ILE A 124 2.78 -2.94 -19.37
C ILE A 124 2.28 -1.56 -18.94
N GLY A 125 3.01 -0.86 -18.06
CA GLY A 125 2.63 0.46 -17.55
C GLY A 125 1.43 0.44 -16.59
N SER A 126 1.19 -0.69 -15.92
CA SER A 126 0.16 -0.86 -14.90
C SER A 126 0.77 -0.80 -13.49
N LEU A 127 0.03 -0.24 -12.55
CA LEU A 127 0.35 -0.24 -11.13
C LEU A 127 -0.33 -1.45 -10.48
N MET A 128 0.46 -2.41 -10.01
CA MET A 128 -0.11 -3.54 -9.28
C MET A 128 -0.45 -3.15 -7.84
N THR A 129 -1.57 -3.64 -7.32
CA THR A 129 -1.94 -3.47 -5.91
C THR A 129 -1.03 -4.27 -4.95
N PRO A 130 -0.79 -3.78 -3.72
CA PRO A 130 -1.22 -2.48 -3.21
C PRO A 130 -0.44 -1.32 -3.82
N VAL A 131 -1.11 -0.18 -4.00
CA VAL A 131 -0.46 1.09 -4.37
C VAL A 131 -0.56 2.04 -3.19
N LEU A 132 0.57 2.57 -2.74
CA LEU A 132 0.62 3.60 -1.69
C LEU A 132 0.84 4.96 -2.35
N VAL A 133 -0.06 5.90 -2.07
CA VAL A 133 0.03 7.29 -2.51
C VAL A 133 0.15 8.18 -1.28
N ILE A 134 1.06 9.14 -1.30
CA ILE A 134 1.19 10.17 -0.26
C ILE A 134 1.17 11.53 -0.93
N ASN A 135 0.27 12.43 -0.51
CA ASN A 135 0.04 13.76 -1.09
C ASN A 135 -0.07 13.74 -2.62
N GLY A 136 -0.85 12.78 -3.14
CA GLY A 136 -1.08 12.63 -4.58
C GLY A 136 0.10 12.07 -5.37
N LYS A 137 1.19 11.63 -4.73
CA LYS A 137 2.33 10.98 -5.39
C LYS A 137 2.36 9.50 -5.07
N VAL A 138 2.45 8.65 -6.09
CA VAL A 138 2.70 7.20 -5.90
C VAL A 138 4.08 7.01 -5.28
N LYS A 139 4.13 6.33 -4.13
CA LYS A 139 5.37 6.00 -3.40
C LYS A 139 5.77 4.53 -3.61
N SER A 140 4.79 3.64 -3.73
CA SER A 140 5.01 2.23 -4.04
C SER A 140 3.85 1.64 -4.81
N SER A 141 4.14 0.61 -5.59
CA SER A 141 3.16 -0.25 -6.25
C SER A 141 3.65 -1.69 -6.27
N GLY A 142 2.77 -2.63 -5.99
CA GLY A 142 3.00 -4.04 -6.22
C GLY A 142 3.78 -4.75 -5.12
N TYR A 143 4.04 -4.12 -3.97
CA TYR A 143 4.65 -4.73 -2.79
C TYR A 143 4.18 -4.03 -1.50
N VAL A 144 4.39 -4.64 -0.35
CA VAL A 144 4.08 -4.03 0.96
C VAL A 144 5.33 -3.33 1.51
N PRO A 145 5.34 -1.99 1.60
CA PRO A 145 6.45 -1.26 2.21
C PRO A 145 6.58 -1.58 3.70
N ARG A 146 7.82 -1.63 4.20
CA ARG A 146 8.12 -1.71 5.65
C ARG A 146 7.71 -0.42 6.35
N LYS A 147 7.42 -0.49 7.66
CA LYS A 147 7.04 0.68 8.45
C LYS A 147 8.09 1.80 8.40
N GLU A 148 9.37 1.45 8.42
CA GLU A 148 10.48 2.41 8.35
C GLU A 148 10.46 3.16 7.02
N GLN A 149 10.22 2.47 5.90
CA GLN A 149 10.13 3.07 4.58
C GLN A 149 8.94 4.04 4.50
N ILE A 150 7.79 3.67 5.07
CA ILE A 150 6.62 4.55 5.13
C ILE A 150 6.90 5.78 6.00
N ARG A 151 7.57 5.58 7.15
CA ARG A 151 7.98 6.66 8.06
C ARG A 151 8.86 7.68 7.34
N GLU A 152 9.86 7.22 6.60
CA GLU A 152 10.73 8.09 5.81
C GLU A 152 9.95 8.91 4.79
N TRP A 153 9.02 8.29 4.04
CA TRP A 153 8.20 9.02 3.08
C TRP A 153 7.30 10.06 3.74
N ILE A 154 6.69 9.75 4.88
CA ILE A 154 5.86 10.70 5.63
C ILE A 154 6.70 11.87 6.14
N LEU A 155 7.86 11.59 6.74
CA LEU A 155 8.76 12.64 7.26
C LEU A 155 9.27 13.54 6.13
N ASN A 156 9.59 12.98 4.96
CA ASN A 156 10.01 13.75 3.79
C ASN A 156 8.91 14.70 3.29
N GLU A 157 7.65 14.23 3.24
CA GLU A 157 6.52 15.04 2.80
C GLU A 157 6.09 16.10 3.86
N LEU A 158 6.32 15.84 5.16
CA LEU A 158 6.12 16.84 6.23
C LEU A 158 7.23 17.89 6.28
N GLY A 159 8.48 17.48 6.00
CA GLY A 159 9.67 18.31 6.12
C GLY A 159 9.93 19.24 4.94
N GLY A 160 9.14 19.16 3.86
CA GLY A 160 9.19 20.11 2.74
C GLY A 160 10.56 20.21 2.06
N LYS A 161 11.01 19.13 1.42
CA LYS A 161 12.03 19.20 0.36
C LYS A 161 11.43 18.88 -1.00
#